data_AF-A0A3C0J269-F1
#
_entry.id   AF-A0A3C0J269-F1
#
_cell.length_a   1.000
_cell.length_b   1.000
_cell.length_c   1.000
_cell.angle_alpha   90.00
_cell.angle_beta   90.00
_cell.angle_gamma   90.00
#
_symmetry.space_group_name_H-M   'P 1'
#
loop_
_entity.id
_entity.type
_entity.pdbx_description
1 polymer ?
#
loop_
_entity_poly.entity_id
_entity_poly.type
_entity_poly.pdbx_seq_one_letter_code
_entity_poly.pdbx_strand_id
1 'polypeptide(L)' 'CAAIQSKGFSGDQLVKEFEAQRYRVKKAVHPLLEEADRIADEAQPASRFDDVFGPEDQLR' A
#
# COMPACT_ATOMS: atom_id res chain seq x y z
N CYS A 1 4.06 -6.98 13.95
CA CYS A 1 5.00 -8.06 14.30
C CYS A 1 4.37 -9.22 15.09
N ALA A 2 3.34 -9.00 15.91
CA ALA A 2 2.72 -10.04 16.74
C ALA A 2 2.13 -11.25 15.97
N ALA A 3 1.62 -11.07 14.74
CA ALA A 3 1.02 -12.15 13.96
C ALA A 3 2.02 -13.20 13.40
N ILE A 4 3.33 -12.92 13.42
CA ILE A 4 4.35 -13.83 12.89
C ILE A 4 4.93 -14.72 14.00
N GLN A 5 5.03 -14.20 15.22
CA GLN A 5 5.52 -14.93 16.39
C GLN A 5 4.57 -16.07 16.81
N SER A 6 3.26 -15.94 16.56
CA SER A 6 2.25 -16.94 16.94
C SER A 6 2.29 -18.24 16.12
N LYS A 7 3.12 -18.31 15.07
CA LYS A 7 3.21 -19.47 14.15
C LYS A 7 4.32 -20.47 14.48
N GLY A 8 5.10 -20.25 15.55
CA GLY A 8 6.14 -21.18 16.00
C GLY A 8 7.41 -21.20 15.13
N PHE A 9 7.67 -20.14 14.37
CA PHE A 9 8.86 -20.01 13.53
C PHE A 9 10.14 -19.84 14.35
N SER A 10 11.26 -20.39 13.85
CA SER A 10 12.58 -20.06 14.40
C SER A 10 12.93 -18.59 14.15
N GLY A 11 13.88 -18.04 14.91
CA GLY A 11 14.30 -16.63 14.77
C GLY A 11 14.65 -16.25 13.34
N ASP A 12 15.36 -17.11 12.61
CA ASP A 12 15.76 -16.86 11.21
C ASP A 12 14.56 -16.87 10.25
N GLN A 13 13.58 -17.74 10.50
CA GLN A 13 12.34 -17.78 9.72
C GLN A 13 11.50 -16.52 9.94
N LEU A 14 11.48 -15.98 11.16
CA LEU A 14 10.80 -14.71 11.47
C LEU A 14 11.44 -13.54 10.72
N VAL A 15 12.77 -13.47 10.69
CA VAL A 15 13.50 -12.42 9.96
C VAL A 15 13.20 -12.51 8.46
N LYS A 16 13.24 -13.72 7.89
CA LYS A 16 12.95 -13.94 6.47
C LYS A 16 11.54 -13.52 6.08
N GLU A 17 10.54 -13.91 6.87
CA GLU A 17 9.15 -13.55 6.59
C GLU A 17 8.90 -12.05 6.78
N PHE A 18 9.47 -11.45 7.84
CA PHE A 18 9.41 -10.01 8.04
C PHE A 18 9.99 -9.24 6.85
N GLU A 19 11.16 -9.64 6.36
CA GLU A 19 11.79 -9.01 5.19
C GLU A 19 10.96 -9.15 3.92
N ALA A 20 10.37 -10.33 3.69
CA ALA A 20 9.47 -10.56 2.56
C ALA A 20 8.25 -9.64 2.61
N GLN A 21 7.62 -9.50 3.78
CA GLN A 21 6.47 -8.60 3.94
C GLN A 21 6.88 -7.13 3.85
N ARG A 22 8.01 -6.74 4.43
CA ARG A 22 8.57 -5.38 4.34
C ARG A 22 8.81 -5.00 2.87
N TYR A 23 9.37 -5.90 2.08
CA TYR A 23 9.59 -5.68 0.65
C TYR A 23 8.27 -5.51 -0.11
N ARG A 24 7.27 -6.36 0.16
CA ARG A 24 5.94 -6.25 -0.47
C ARG A 24 5.27 -4.91 -0.17
N VAL A 25 5.30 -4.47 1.09
CA VAL A 25 4.74 -3.17 1.49
C VAL A 25 5.47 -2.02 0.79
N LYS A 26 6.81 -2.02 0.81
CA LYS A 26 7.60 -1.00 0.10
C LYS A 26 7.24 -0.93 -1.38
N LYS A 27 7.15 -2.08 -2.05
CA LYS A 27 6.80 -2.15 -3.47
C LYS A 27 5.38 -1.66 -3.75
N ALA A 28 4.42 -1.92 -2.86
CA ALA A 28 3.04 -1.46 -3.01
C ALA A 28 2.89 0.05 -2.77
N VAL A 29 3.70 0.62 -1.87
CA VAL A 29 3.65 2.05 -1.53
C VAL A 29 4.39 2.92 -2.55
N HIS A 30 5.43 2.39 -3.21
CA HIS A 30 6.25 3.18 -4.13
C HIS A 30 5.45 3.84 -5.28
N PRO A 31 4.55 3.14 -5.99
CA PRO A 31 3.73 3.76 -7.04
C PRO A 31 2.81 4.88 -6.52
N LEU A 32 2.33 4.75 -5.27
CA LEU A 32 1.49 5.78 -4.64
C LEU A 32 2.29 7.06 -4.37
N LEU A 33 3.57 6.93 -4.01
CA LEU A 33 4.47 8.07 -3.85
C LEU A 33 4.77 8.74 -5.21
N GLU A 34 5.06 7.95 -6.23
CA GLU A 34 5.28 8.46 -7.60
C GLU A 34 4.04 9.16 -8.18
N GLU A 35 2.85 8.70 -7.84
CA GLU A 35 1.60 9.36 -8.20
C GLU A 35 1.41 10.68 -7.43
N ALA A 36 1.67 10.68 -6.12
CA ALA A 36 1.59 11.88 -5.31
C ALA A 36 2.56 12.97 -5.80
N ASP A 37 3.79 12.61 -6.15
CA ASP A 37 4.79 13.55 -6.70
C ASP A 37 4.31 14.13 -8.04
N ARG A 38 3.77 13.30 -8.94
CA ARG A 38 3.21 13.77 -10.23
C ARG A 38 2.01 14.70 -10.05
N ILE A 39 1.19 14.48 -9.02
CA ILE A 39 0.08 15.37 -8.68
C ILE A 39 0.62 16.70 -8.14
N ALA A 40 1.61 16.66 -7.26
CA ALA A 40 2.21 17.86 -6.68
C ALA A 40 2.92 18.73 -7.72
N ASP A 41 3.57 18.11 -8.71
CA ASP A 41 4.21 18.77 -9.84
C ASP A 41 3.23 19.25 -10.92
N GLU A 42 1.92 19.13 -10.68
CA GLU A 42 0.83 19.42 -11.64
C GLU A 42 0.90 18.62 -12.95
N ALA A 43 1.76 17.59 -13.02
CA ALA A 43 1.96 16.74 -14.19
C ALA A 43 0.83 15.72 -14.39
N GLN A 44 0.04 15.43 -13.35
CA GLN A 44 -1.15 14.61 -13.40
C GLN A 44 -2.24 15.17 -12.49
N PRO A 45 -3.50 15.30 -12.95
CA PRO A 45 -4.59 15.67 -12.05
C PRO A 45 -4.85 14.57 -11.02
N ALA A 46 -5.19 14.96 -9.79
CA ALA A 46 -5.61 14.02 -8.76
C ALA A 46 -6.98 13.42 -9.12
N SER A 47 -7.09 12.09 -9.03
CA SER A 47 -8.38 11.42 -9.14
C SER A 47 -9.24 11.72 -7.92
N ARG A 48 -10.50 12.10 -8.14
CA ARG A 48 -11.51 12.28 -7.09
C ARG A 48 -12.19 10.96 -6.80
N PHE A 49 -12.87 10.89 -5.65
CA PHE A 49 -13.65 9.69 -5.28
C PHE A 49 -14.64 9.29 -6.39
N ASP A 50 -15.36 10.28 -6.93
CA ASP A 50 -16.35 10.06 -7.99
C ASP A 50 -15.72 9.51 -9.29
N ASP A 51 -14.44 9.82 -9.56
CA ASP A 51 -13.72 9.34 -10.75
C ASP A 51 -13.40 7.84 -10.66
N VAL A 52 -13.27 7.30 -9.43
CA VAL A 52 -12.85 5.93 -9.17
C VAL A 52 -14.03 5.03 -8.80
N PHE A 53 -14.95 5.54 -7.98
CA PHE A 53 -16.04 4.75 -7.39
C PHE A 53 -17.42 5.13 -7.94
N GLY A 54 -17.49 6.15 -8.81
CA GLY A 54 -18.75 6.72 -9.28
C GLY A 54 -19.38 7.69 -8.28
N PRO A 55 -20.45 8.41 -8.67
CA PRO A 55 -21.07 9.43 -7.84
C PRO A 55 -21.62 8.82 -6.55
N GLU A 56 -21.31 9.44 -5.41
CA GLU A 56 -21.78 9.00 -4.08
C GLU A 56 -23.31 8.88 -3.98
N ASP A 57 -24.04 9.70 -4.75
CA ASP A 57 -25.51 9.69 -4.82
C ASP A 57 -26.12 8.38 -5.37
N GLN A 58 -25.32 7.52 -6.03
CA GLN A 58 -25.77 6.24 -6.58
C GLN A 58 -25.58 5.05 -5.62
N LEU A 59 -24.93 5.26 -4.47
CA LEU A 59 -24.61 4.21 -3.49
C LEU A 59 -25.66 4.08 -2.36
N ARG A 60 -26.85 4.67 -2.54
CA ARG A 60 -27.89 4.75 -1.50
C ARG A 60 -29.05 3.79 -1.70
#